data_AF-A0A1H3PQ96-F1
#
_entry.id   AF-A0A1H3PQ96-F1
#
_cell.length_a   1.000
_cell.length_b   1.000
_cell.length_c   1.000
_cell.angle_alpha   90.00
_cell.angle_beta   90.00
_cell.angle_gamma   90.00
#
_symmetry.space_group_name_H-M   'P 1'
#
loop_
_entity.id
_entity.type
_entity.pdbx_description
1 polymer ?
#
loop_
_entity_poly.entity_id
_entity_poly.type
_entity_poly.pdbx_seq_one_letter_code
_entity_poly.pdbx_strand_id
1 'polypeptide(L)' 'EAYKEVAEYMKSYNKIRIHGSLGYIPPSEFYQRTLEGTAKPLIVKL' A
#
# COMPACT_ATOMS: atom_id res chain seq x y z
N GLU A 1 -3.75 -22.20 12.21
CA GLU A 1 -3.39 -20.96 12.93
C GLU A 1 -2.51 -20.00 12.12
N ALA A 2 -1.25 -20.31 11.80
CA ALA A 2 -0.33 -19.36 11.13
C ALA A 2 -0.88 -18.71 9.83
N TYR A 3 -1.55 -19.47 8.96
CA TYR A 3 -2.12 -18.91 7.72
C TYR A 3 -3.21 -17.86 7.95
N LYS A 4 -3.98 -18.00 9.03
CA LYS A 4 -5.04 -17.04 9.37
C LYS A 4 -4.43 -15.72 9.82
N GLU A 5 -3.45 -15.79 10.71
CA GLU A 5 -2.72 -14.61 11.21
C GLU A 5 -2.01 -13.87 10.06
N VAL A 6 -1.36 -14.60 9.15
CA VAL A 6 -0.76 -14.03 7.95
C VAL A 6 -1.80 -13.36 7.06
N ALA A 7 -2.95 -14.01 6.84
CA ALA A 7 -4.02 -13.43 6.03
C ALA A 7 -4.59 -12.14 6.64
N GLU A 8 -4.76 -12.11 7.96
CA GLU A 8 -5.21 -10.93 8.71
C GLU A 8 -4.17 -9.81 8.65
N TYR A 9 -2.89 -10.12 8.83
CA TYR A 9 -1.80 -9.17 8.66
C TYR A 9 -1.78 -8.59 7.24
N MET A 10 -1.83 -9.43 6.21
CA MET A 10 -1.83 -8.99 4.81
C MET A 10 -3.03 -8.11 4.49
N LYS A 11 -4.21 -8.42 5.04
CA LYS A 11 -5.40 -7.58 4.88
C LYS A 11 -5.20 -6.21 5.56
N SER A 12 -4.73 -6.20 6.80
CA SER A 12 -4.48 -4.97 7.57
C SER A 12 -3.45 -4.08 6.86
N TYR A 13 -2.30 -4.64 6.49
CA TYR A 13 -1.22 -3.90 5.86
C TYR A 13 -1.64 -3.33 4.50
N ASN A 14 -2.24 -4.15 3.64
CA ASN A 14 -2.49 -3.74 2.26
C ASN A 14 -3.75 -2.87 2.10
N LYS A 15 -4.76 -3.04 2.96
CA LYS A 15 -6.08 -2.40 2.78
C LYS A 15 -6.45 -1.37 3.84
N ILE A 16 -5.80 -1.39 5.01
CA ILE A 16 -6.19 -0.53 6.14
C ILE A 16 -5.06 0.47 6.48
N ARG A 17 -3.81 0.00 6.52
CA ARG A 17 -2.68 0.82 6.94
C ARG A 17 -2.43 1.95 5.95
N ILE A 18 -2.28 3.17 6.48
CA ILE A 18 -1.97 4.38 5.70
C ILE A 18 -0.48 4.69 5.77
N HIS A 19 0.12 5.03 4.63
CA HIS A 19 1.55 5.34 4.53
C HIS A 19 1.79 6.75 3.99
N GLY A 20 2.50 7.59 4.75
CA GLY A 20 2.86 8.94 4.32
C GLY A 20 3.75 8.97 3.05
N SER A 21 4.62 7.97 2.90
CA SER A 21 5.44 7.81 1.68
C SER A 21 4.57 7.63 0.42
N LEU A 22 3.44 6.92 0.54
CA LEU A 22 2.48 6.66 -0.54
C LEU A 22 1.47 7.79 -0.76
N GLY A 23 1.56 8.89 -0.01
CA GLY A 23 0.60 10.00 -0.10
C GLY A 23 -0.61 9.83 0.81
N TYR A 24 -0.43 9.19 1.97
CA TYR A 24 -1.47 8.98 2.98
C TYR A 24 -2.67 8.15 2.49
N ILE A 25 -2.38 7.10 1.70
CA ILE A 25 -3.35 6.09 1.25
C ILE A 25 -2.86 4.66 1.55
N PRO A 26 -3.76 3.65 1.52
CA PRO A 26 -3.38 2.25 1.64
C PRO A 26 -2.55 1.73 0.45
N PRO A 27 -1.69 0.70 0.66
CA PRO A 27 -0.90 0.11 -0.42
C PRO A 27 -1.72 -0.36 -1.62
N SER A 28 -2.90 -0.94 -1.40
CA SER A 28 -3.77 -1.39 -2.50
C SER A 28 -4.28 -0.23 -3.35
N GLU A 29 -4.56 0.92 -2.73
CA GLU A 29 -5.02 2.11 -3.43
C GLU A 29 -3.86 2.78 -4.19
N PHE A 30 -2.67 2.84 -3.58
CA PHE A 30 -1.47 3.32 -4.27
C PHE A 30 -1.14 2.49 -5.51
N TYR A 31 -1.27 1.16 -5.42
CA TYR A 31 -1.10 0.26 -6.56
C TYR A 31 -2.11 0.58 -7.68
N GLN A 32 -3.39 0.73 -7.34
CA GLN A 32 -4.43 1.07 -8.32
C GLN A 32 -4.14 2.41 -9.00
N ARG A 33 -3.79 3.45 -8.25
CA ARG A 33 -3.42 4.77 -8.79
C ARG A 33 -2.15 4.71 -9.65
N THR A 34 -1.24 3.78 -9.36
CA THR A 34 -0.03 3.56 -10.17
C THR A 34 -0.40 2.99 -11.54
N LEU A 35 -1.32 2.02 -11.59
CA LEU A 35 -1.85 1.49 -12.85
C LEU A 35 -2.59 2.56 -13.67
N GLU A 36 -3.27 3.48 -12.98
CA GLU A 36 -3.99 4.61 -13.60
C GLU A 36 -3.08 5.78 -13.98
N GLY A 37 -1.80 5.76 -13.58
CA GLY A 37 -0.87 6.87 -13.81
C GLY A 37 -1.14 8.13 -12.96
N THR A 38 -1.94 8.00 -11.89
CA THR A 38 -2.36 9.10 -11.00
C THR A 38 -1.67 9.05 -9.63
N ALA A 39 -0.79 8.07 -9.40
CA ALA A 39 -0.07 7.93 -8.14
C ALA A 39 0.96 9.04 -7.91
N LYS A 40 1.24 9.30 -6.62
CA LYS A 40 2.33 10.18 -6.20
C LYS A 40 3.67 9.68 -6.77
N PRO A 41 4.45 10.52 -7.48
CA PRO A 41 5.76 10.14 -7.98
C PRO A 41 6.72 9.77 -6.85
N LEU A 42 7.42 8.64 -7.02
CA LEU A 42 8.50 8.23 -6.12
C LEU A 42 9.82 8.76 -6.66
N ILE A 43 10.42 9.73 -5.95
CA ILE A 43 11.73 10.30 -6.30
C ILE A 43 12.80 9.53 -5.54
N VAL A 44 13.59 8.73 -6.24
CA VAL A 44 14.77 8.06 -5.69
C VAL A 44 15.97 8.99 -5.92
N LYS A 45 16.62 9.43 -4.85
CA LYS A 45 17.90 10.15 -4.92
C LYS A 45 19.02 9.16 -4.64
N LEU A 46 20.03 9.15 -5.51
CA LEU A 46 21.29 8.42 -5.33
C LEU A 46 22.29 9.30 -4.57
#